data_AF-A0A523KLA4-F1
#
_entry.id   AF-A0A523KLA4-F1
#
_cell.length_a   1.000
_cell.length_b   1.000
_cell.length_c   1.000
_cell.angle_alpha   90.00
_cell.angle_beta   90.00
_cell.angle_gamma   90.00
#
_symmetry.space_group_name_H-M   'P 1'
#
loop_
_entity.id
_entity.type
_entity.pdbx_description
1 polymer ?
#
loop_
_entity_poly.entity_id
_entity_poly.type
_entity_poly.pdbx_seq_one_letter_code
_entity_poly.pdbx_strand_id
1 'polypeptide(L)'
;MESVYLAIPLASLAGAIIAGLFGSKIGRAGAHWVTIIGVGVSCLLSLVVLKDVVLDGAEIYNQSVYVWMISDGIRFEVGFLIDSLTAMMIVVVTSVSLMVHIYTIGYMVDDPGYQRFFCYIALFTFSMLMLVMSNNFLQLFFGWEAVGLVSYLLIGFWYTRETAIFANMKAFLVNRVGDFGFLLGIAVLLTYTGSLDYYEVFERSDSMVSATLQVIPGLDWSVITLACILLFIGAMGKSAQVPLHVWLPDSMEGPTPISALIHAA
;
A
#
# COMPACT_ATOMS: atom_id res chain seq x y z
N MET A 1 19.48 -4.37 12.07
CA MET A 1 18.69 -3.90 10.91
C MET A 1 17.19 -4.12 11.09
N GLU A 2 16.75 -5.24 11.69
CA GLU A 2 15.32 -5.49 11.96
C GLU A 2 14.57 -4.32 12.64
N SER A 3 15.14 -3.73 13.69
CA SER A 3 14.54 -2.56 14.36
C SER A 3 14.40 -1.34 13.45
N VAL A 4 15.29 -1.18 12.48
CA VAL A 4 15.23 -0.11 11.46
C VAL A 4 14.09 -0.37 10.50
N TYR A 5 13.95 -1.61 10.02
CA TYR A 5 12.85 -2.00 9.13
C TYR A 5 11.49 -1.80 9.81
N LEU A 6 11.36 -2.08 11.11
CA LEU A 6 10.13 -1.79 11.85
C LEU A 6 9.90 -0.30 12.08
N ALA A 7 10.96 0.45 12.38
CA ALA A 7 10.84 1.89 12.64
C ALA A 7 10.36 2.68 11.42
N ILE A 8 10.68 2.25 10.19
CA ILE A 8 10.28 2.93 8.95
C ILE A 8 8.75 3.09 8.84
N PRO A 9 7.92 2.04 8.79
CA PRO A 9 6.46 2.18 8.74
C PRO A 9 5.90 2.73 10.05
N LEU A 10 6.43 2.30 11.21
CA LEU A 10 5.87 2.69 12.51
C LEU A 10 6.05 4.17 12.84
N ALA A 11 7.12 4.83 12.35
CA ALA A 11 7.29 6.27 12.54
C ALA A 11 6.18 7.07 11.83
N SER A 12 5.80 6.67 10.62
CA SER A 12 4.68 7.27 9.88
C SER A 12 3.33 6.96 10.56
N LEU A 13 3.14 5.73 11.05
CA LEU A 13 1.93 5.35 11.79
C LEU A 13 1.77 6.12 13.09
N ALA A 14 2.85 6.28 13.87
CA ALA A 14 2.84 7.09 15.09
C ALA A 14 2.45 8.54 14.77
N GLY A 15 2.98 9.10 13.68
CA GLY A 15 2.59 10.38 13.14
C GLY A 15 1.07 10.49 12.90
N ALA A 16 0.52 9.50 12.19
CA ALA A 16 -0.91 9.43 11.88
C ALA A 16 -1.79 9.32 13.14
N ILE A 17 -1.44 8.42 14.07
CA ILE A 17 -2.20 8.21 15.31
C ILE A 17 -2.20 9.47 16.17
N ILE A 18 -1.06 10.14 16.32
CA ILE A 18 -0.96 11.35 17.12
C ILE A 18 -1.76 12.48 16.49
N ALA A 19 -1.63 12.72 15.18
CA ALA A 19 -2.40 13.74 14.48
C ALA A 19 -3.91 13.45 14.45
N GLY A 20 -4.30 12.18 14.33
CA GLY A 20 -5.70 11.76 14.27
C GLY A 20 -6.42 11.78 15.61
N LEU A 21 -5.87 11.11 16.63
CA LEU A 21 -6.52 10.96 17.94
C LEU A 21 -6.27 12.15 18.86
N PHE A 22 -5.12 12.81 18.75
CA PHE A 22 -4.72 13.91 19.63
C PHE A 22 -4.65 15.27 18.91
N GLY A 23 -5.11 15.36 17.65
CA GLY A 23 -5.08 16.57 16.82
C GLY A 23 -5.75 17.81 17.44
N SER A 24 -6.79 17.61 18.25
CA SER A 24 -7.46 18.70 18.98
C SER A 24 -6.63 19.24 20.15
N LYS A 25 -5.77 18.41 20.76
CA LYS A 25 -4.91 18.79 21.88
C LYS A 25 -3.58 19.41 21.43
N ILE A 26 -2.98 18.88 20.37
CA ILE A 26 -1.68 19.35 19.85
C ILE A 26 -1.80 20.54 18.89
N GLY A 27 -3.02 20.82 18.42
CA GLY A 27 -3.31 21.91 17.48
C GLY A 27 -2.76 21.68 16.07
N ARG A 28 -2.88 22.68 15.20
CA ARG A 28 -2.45 22.61 13.79
C ARG A 28 -0.94 22.40 13.67
N ALA A 29 -0.16 23.17 14.43
CA ALA A 29 1.30 23.08 14.40
C ALA A 29 1.79 21.70 14.87
N GLY A 30 1.25 21.17 15.97
CA GLY A 30 1.61 19.84 16.45
C GLY A 30 1.28 18.74 15.44
N ALA A 31 0.12 18.82 14.77
CA ALA A 31 -0.29 17.81 13.80
C ALA A 31 0.65 17.71 12.59
N HIS A 32 1.08 18.84 12.00
CA HIS A 32 2.04 18.78 10.90
C HIS A 32 3.44 18.41 11.37
N TRP A 33 3.90 18.89 12.53
CA TRP A 33 5.27 18.60 12.98
C TRP A 33 5.43 17.11 13.29
N VAL A 34 4.47 16.50 13.98
CA VAL A 34 4.55 15.09 14.35
C VAL A 34 4.51 14.18 13.12
N THR A 35 3.69 14.50 12.11
CA THR A 35 3.61 13.73 10.87
C THR A 35 4.83 13.93 9.98
N ILE A 36 5.31 15.18 9.81
CA ILE A 36 6.53 15.48 9.04
C ILE A 36 7.76 14.85 9.68
N ILE A 37 7.90 14.91 11.01
CA ILE A 37 9.02 14.26 11.70
C ILE A 37 8.92 12.74 11.54
N GLY A 38 7.72 12.15 11.67
CA GLY A 38 7.49 10.73 11.46
C GLY A 38 7.97 10.27 10.08
N VAL A 39 7.49 10.93 9.01
CA VAL A 39 7.88 10.62 7.63
C VAL A 39 9.35 10.98 7.36
N GLY A 40 9.87 12.05 7.96
CA GLY A 40 11.27 12.44 7.86
C GLY A 40 12.21 11.40 8.46
N VAL A 41 11.86 10.82 9.62
CA VAL A 41 12.57 9.67 10.20
C VAL A 41 12.48 8.46 9.27
N SER A 42 11.29 8.13 8.74
CA SER A 42 11.14 7.06 7.75
C SER A 42 12.04 7.27 6.52
N CYS A 43 12.14 8.51 6.03
CA CYS A 43 12.98 8.87 4.88
C CYS A 43 14.49 8.79 5.18
N LEU A 44 14.92 9.19 6.37
CA LEU A 44 16.33 9.06 6.76
C LEU A 44 16.72 7.58 6.90
N LEU A 45 15.85 6.79 7.54
CA LEU A 45 16.08 5.36 7.70
C LEU A 45 16.01 4.61 6.36
N SER A 46 15.15 5.02 5.42
CA SER A 46 15.09 4.41 4.08
C SER A 46 16.39 4.63 3.29
N LEU A 47 17.04 5.79 3.42
CA LEU A 47 18.35 6.04 2.82
C LEU A 47 19.45 5.16 3.43
N VAL A 48 19.37 4.88 4.74
CA VAL A 48 20.28 3.94 5.40
C VAL A 48 20.08 2.52 4.84
N VAL A 49 18.82 2.08 4.69
CA VAL A 49 18.50 0.78 4.09
C VAL A 49 18.97 0.70 2.63
N LEU A 50 18.79 1.77 1.84
CA LEU A 50 19.27 1.81 0.46
C LEU A 50 20.80 1.68 0.38
N LYS A 51 21.52 2.40 1.25
CA LYS A 51 22.98 2.29 1.34
C LYS A 51 23.41 0.86 1.66
N ASP A 52 22.81 0.26 2.70
CA ASP A 52 23.15 -1.07 3.17
C ASP A 52 22.90 -2.15 2.10
N VAL A 53 21.72 -2.13 1.46
CA VAL A 53 21.32 -3.16 0.49
C VAL A 53 21.96 -2.96 -0.89
N VAL A 54 22.03 -1.72 -1.40
CA VAL A 54 22.47 -1.46 -2.78
C VAL A 54 23.95 -1.11 -2.89
N LEU A 55 24.52 -0.39 -1.91
CA LEU A 55 25.93 0.03 -1.96
C LEU A 55 26.84 -0.92 -1.20
N ASP A 56 26.43 -1.36 -0.01
CA ASP A 56 27.23 -2.24 0.84
C ASP A 56 26.98 -3.74 0.54
N GLY A 57 25.93 -4.06 -0.22
CA GLY A 57 25.63 -5.42 -0.69
C GLY A 57 25.13 -6.35 0.42
N ALA A 58 24.38 -5.83 1.38
CA ALA A 58 23.77 -6.62 2.45
C ALA A 58 22.88 -7.75 1.90
N GLU A 59 22.82 -8.85 2.65
CA GLU A 59 21.97 -9.99 2.28
C GLU A 59 20.48 -9.61 2.28
N ILE A 60 19.72 -10.29 1.42
CA ILE A 60 18.27 -10.10 1.33
C ILE A 60 17.65 -10.48 2.67
N TYR A 61 16.91 -9.55 3.26
CA TYR A 61 16.15 -9.81 4.48
C TYR A 61 14.78 -10.36 4.09
N ASN A 62 14.47 -11.61 4.42
CA ASN A 62 13.11 -12.17 4.32
C ASN A 62 12.76 -12.85 5.65
N GLN A 63 12.06 -12.14 6.54
CA GLN A 63 11.67 -12.70 7.84
C GLN A 63 10.28 -12.25 8.28
N SER A 64 9.60 -13.15 8.99
CA SER A 64 8.33 -12.93 9.66
C SER A 64 8.56 -12.13 10.95
N VAL A 65 7.98 -10.93 11.02
CA VAL A 65 8.00 -10.07 12.22
C VAL A 65 7.00 -10.59 13.25
N TYR A 66 5.81 -10.99 12.79
CA TYR A 66 4.74 -11.44 13.65
C TYR A 66 3.85 -12.46 12.94
N VAL A 67 3.70 -13.64 13.53
CA VAL A 67 2.76 -14.66 13.02
C VAL A 67 1.41 -14.45 13.70
N TRP A 68 0.41 -14.04 12.92
CA TRP A 68 -0.94 -13.80 13.43
C TRP A 68 -1.70 -15.11 13.66
N MET A 69 -1.65 -16.03 12.70
CA MET A 69 -2.35 -17.31 12.77
C MET A 69 -1.62 -18.37 11.95
N ILE A 70 -1.72 -19.62 12.36
CA ILE A 70 -1.36 -20.78 11.54
C ILE A 70 -2.59 -21.66 11.44
N SER A 71 -3.03 -21.96 10.21
CA SER A 71 -4.17 -22.85 9.95
C SER A 71 -3.81 -23.82 8.83
N ASP A 72 -3.92 -25.12 9.11
CA ASP A 72 -3.61 -26.19 8.15
C ASP A 72 -2.23 -26.06 7.47
N GLY A 73 -1.23 -25.64 8.25
CA GLY A 73 0.13 -25.40 7.74
C GLY A 73 0.34 -24.06 7.03
N ILE A 74 -0.73 -23.34 6.68
CA ILE A 74 -0.66 -21.99 6.09
C ILE A 74 -0.38 -20.97 7.20
N ARG A 75 0.68 -20.17 7.02
CA ARG A 75 1.06 -19.08 7.91
C ARG A 75 0.43 -17.76 7.45
N PHE A 76 -0.32 -17.14 8.35
CA PHE A 76 -0.85 -15.79 8.20
C PHE A 76 0.04 -14.88 9.05
N GLU A 77 0.93 -14.13 8.42
CA GLU A 77 1.97 -13.38 9.11
C GLU A 77 2.21 -12.00 8.52
N VAL A 78 2.73 -11.13 9.37
CA VAL A 78 3.36 -9.87 8.99
C VAL A 78 4.85 -10.14 8.87
N GLY A 79 5.39 -10.01 7.67
CA GLY A 79 6.79 -10.24 7.36
C GLY A 79 7.34 -9.16 6.44
N PHE A 80 8.66 -8.99 6.48
CA PHE A 80 9.35 -8.03 5.64
C PHE A 80 10.31 -8.70 4.68
N LEU A 81 10.19 -8.33 3.39
CA LEU A 81 11.12 -8.66 2.34
C LEU A 81 11.86 -7.40 1.91
N ILE A 82 13.13 -7.27 2.32
CA ILE A 82 14.01 -6.15 1.96
C ILE A 82 15.05 -6.65 0.97
N ASP A 83 14.80 -6.41 -0.31
CA ASP A 83 15.74 -6.58 -1.40
C ASP A 83 16.05 -5.22 -2.06
N SER A 84 16.78 -5.22 -3.18
CA SER A 84 17.13 -3.99 -3.90
C SER A 84 15.90 -3.25 -4.44
N LEU A 85 14.83 -3.94 -4.81
CA LEU A 85 13.60 -3.34 -5.31
C LEU A 85 12.85 -2.65 -4.17
N THR A 86 12.64 -3.35 -3.05
CA THR A 86 12.01 -2.81 -1.86
C THR A 86 12.80 -1.62 -1.32
N ALA A 87 14.12 -1.70 -1.24
CA ALA A 87 14.96 -0.60 -0.75
C ALA A 87 14.79 0.67 -1.59
N MET A 88 14.76 0.54 -2.93
CA MET A 88 14.48 1.66 -3.84
C MET A 88 13.07 2.22 -3.63
N MET A 89 12.06 1.35 -3.55
CA MET A 89 10.66 1.78 -3.41
C MET A 89 10.37 2.46 -2.08
N ILE A 90 10.95 2.01 -0.95
CA ILE A 90 10.82 2.69 0.34
C ILE A 90 11.35 4.12 0.24
N VAL A 91 12.49 4.35 -0.43
CA VAL A 91 13.05 5.70 -0.62
C VAL A 91 12.13 6.56 -1.47
N VAL A 92 11.59 6.04 -2.58
CA VAL A 92 10.63 6.78 -3.42
C VAL A 92 9.40 7.19 -2.61
N VAL A 93 8.76 6.24 -1.93
CA VAL A 93 7.54 6.48 -1.13
C VAL A 93 7.79 7.51 -0.03
N THR A 94 8.88 7.36 0.73
CA THR A 94 9.19 8.26 1.87
C THR A 94 9.61 9.65 1.42
N SER A 95 10.39 9.77 0.35
CA SER A 95 10.85 11.07 -0.17
C SER A 95 9.71 11.88 -0.80
N VAL A 96 8.89 11.26 -1.65
CA VAL A 96 7.70 11.90 -2.24
C VAL A 96 6.72 12.28 -1.13
N SER A 97 6.47 11.39 -0.18
CA SER A 97 5.59 11.68 0.95
C SER A 97 6.10 12.86 1.79
N LEU A 98 7.40 12.95 2.07
CA LEU A 98 7.97 14.06 2.83
C LEU A 98 7.74 15.40 2.13
N MET A 99 7.96 15.45 0.81
CA MET A 99 7.71 16.66 0.01
C MET A 99 6.22 17.05 0.03
N VAL A 100 5.32 16.06 -0.10
CA VAL A 100 3.87 16.29 -0.02
C VAL A 100 3.46 16.82 1.35
N HIS A 101 4.01 16.29 2.44
CA HIS A 101 3.72 16.77 3.79
C HIS A 101 4.15 18.23 4.00
N ILE A 102 5.34 18.61 3.50
CA ILE A 102 5.84 19.99 3.58
C ILE A 102 4.95 20.92 2.73
N TYR A 103 4.64 20.52 1.49
CA TYR A 103 3.78 21.29 0.59
C TYR A 103 2.38 21.53 1.17
N THR A 104 1.85 20.52 1.87
CA THR A 104 0.52 20.57 2.51
C THR A 104 0.41 21.66 3.56
N ILE A 105 1.50 22.08 4.22
CA ILE A 105 1.47 23.15 5.23
C ILE A 105 0.89 24.43 4.63
N GLY A 106 1.39 24.83 3.46
CA GLY A 106 0.94 26.03 2.76
C GLY A 106 -0.41 25.83 2.09
N TYR A 107 -0.62 24.68 1.45
CA TYR A 107 -1.85 24.40 0.71
C TYR A 107 -3.10 24.35 1.59
N MET A 108 -3.01 23.74 2.78
CA MET A 108 -4.16 23.56 3.69
C MET A 108 -4.27 24.63 4.78
N VAL A 109 -3.46 25.71 4.73
CA VAL A 109 -3.30 26.66 5.84
C VAL A 109 -4.62 27.25 6.36
N ASP A 110 -5.60 27.46 5.48
CA ASP A 110 -6.90 28.04 5.85
C ASP A 110 -8.01 26.99 6.03
N ASP A 111 -7.73 25.71 5.75
CA ASP A 111 -8.76 24.66 5.79
C ASP A 111 -9.03 24.21 7.25
N PRO A 112 -10.30 24.09 7.68
CA PRO A 112 -10.64 23.66 9.04
C PRO A 112 -10.32 22.18 9.33
N GLY A 113 -10.19 21.34 8.30
CA GLY A 113 -9.86 19.92 8.40
C GLY A 113 -8.37 19.60 8.43
N TYR A 114 -7.51 20.58 8.74
CA TYR A 114 -6.06 20.49 8.67
C TYR A 114 -5.47 19.25 9.35
N GLN A 115 -5.79 19.00 10.62
CA GLN A 115 -5.23 17.87 11.38
C GLN A 115 -5.67 16.53 10.80
N ARG A 116 -6.91 16.44 10.33
CA ARG A 116 -7.45 15.24 9.68
C ARG A 116 -6.73 14.95 8.37
N PHE A 117 -6.42 15.98 7.59
CA PHE A 117 -5.67 15.82 6.35
C PHE A 117 -4.27 15.25 6.61
N PHE A 118 -3.52 15.83 7.57
CA PHE A 118 -2.20 15.33 7.96
C PHE A 118 -2.23 13.89 8.49
N CYS A 119 -3.26 13.53 9.27
CA CYS A 119 -3.49 12.14 9.68
C CYS A 119 -3.65 11.20 8.48
N TYR A 120 -4.44 11.59 7.48
CA TYR A 120 -4.72 10.74 6.32
C TYR A 120 -3.49 10.56 5.43
N ILE A 121 -2.72 11.61 5.14
CA ILE A 121 -1.50 11.47 4.32
C ILE A 121 -0.40 10.67 5.04
N ALA A 122 -0.30 10.77 6.37
CA ALA A 122 0.61 9.94 7.15
C ALA A 122 0.16 8.46 7.16
N LEU A 123 -1.14 8.21 7.28
CA LEU A 123 -1.72 6.86 7.20
C LEU A 123 -1.58 6.25 5.80
N PHE A 124 -1.66 7.07 4.74
CA PHE A 124 -1.38 6.66 3.37
C PHE A 124 0.07 6.17 3.25
N THR A 125 1.02 6.95 3.78
CA THR A 125 2.44 6.63 3.76
C THR A 125 2.72 5.32 4.49
N PHE A 126 2.13 5.13 5.67
CA PHE A 126 2.21 3.87 6.40
C PHE A 126 1.67 2.68 5.59
N SER A 127 0.47 2.83 5.02
CA SER A 127 -0.15 1.77 4.21
C SER A 127 0.71 1.38 3.01
N MET A 128 1.29 2.37 2.32
CA MET A 128 2.17 2.15 1.18
C MET A 128 3.49 1.46 1.59
N LEU A 129 4.05 1.83 2.73
CA LEU A 129 5.23 1.16 3.29
C LEU A 129 4.94 -0.30 3.65
N MET A 130 3.80 -0.59 4.28
CA MET A 130 3.40 -1.96 4.60
C MET A 130 3.18 -2.82 3.35
N LEU A 131 2.67 -2.21 2.27
CA LEU A 131 2.49 -2.85 0.97
C LEU A 131 3.85 -3.19 0.34
N VAL A 132 4.74 -2.20 0.22
CA VAL A 132 6.04 -2.34 -0.44
C VAL A 132 6.99 -3.28 0.32
N MET A 133 6.93 -3.27 1.65
CA MET A 133 7.81 -4.11 2.48
C MET A 133 7.31 -5.55 2.64
N SER A 134 6.12 -5.88 2.14
CA SER A 134 5.51 -7.20 2.34
C SER A 134 6.37 -8.33 1.77
N ASN A 135 6.47 -9.44 2.49
CA ASN A 135 7.06 -10.69 1.96
C ASN A 135 6.03 -11.71 1.48
N ASN A 136 4.74 -11.45 1.71
CA ASN A 136 3.66 -12.39 1.40
C ASN A 136 2.45 -11.69 0.75
N PHE A 137 1.65 -12.45 0.01
CA PHE A 137 0.51 -11.92 -0.74
C PHE A 137 -0.60 -11.36 0.16
N LEU A 138 -0.78 -11.90 1.36
CA LEU A 138 -1.81 -11.46 2.29
C LEU A 138 -1.52 -10.09 2.86
N GLN A 139 -0.31 -9.86 3.38
CA GLN A 139 0.09 -8.55 3.87
C GLN A 139 0.10 -7.52 2.74
N LEU A 140 0.52 -7.91 1.53
CA LEU A 140 0.42 -7.02 0.36
C LEU A 140 -1.04 -6.63 0.12
N PHE A 141 -1.98 -7.57 0.16
CA PHE A 141 -3.41 -7.27 0.02
C PHE A 141 -3.94 -6.37 1.15
N PHE A 142 -3.47 -6.55 2.39
CA PHE A 142 -3.82 -5.64 3.49
C PHE A 142 -3.32 -4.22 3.25
N GLY A 143 -2.06 -4.05 2.81
CA GLY A 143 -1.52 -2.74 2.44
C GLY A 143 -2.28 -2.13 1.26
N TRP A 144 -2.61 -2.94 0.26
CA TRP A 144 -3.36 -2.59 -0.95
C TRP A 144 -4.77 -2.04 -0.65
N GLU A 145 -5.46 -2.70 0.27
CA GLU A 145 -6.76 -2.31 0.79
C GLU A 145 -6.68 -1.05 1.65
N ALA A 146 -5.67 -0.95 2.52
CA ALA A 146 -5.45 0.21 3.36
C ALA A 146 -5.16 1.46 2.51
N VAL A 147 -4.33 1.35 1.47
CA VAL A 147 -4.11 2.42 0.48
C VAL A 147 -5.44 2.81 -0.19
N GLY A 148 -6.25 1.83 -0.62
CA GLY A 148 -7.56 2.08 -1.22
C GLY A 148 -8.52 2.83 -0.29
N LEU A 149 -8.57 2.44 0.98
CA LEU A 149 -9.41 3.09 2.00
C LEU A 149 -8.95 4.53 2.27
N VAL A 150 -7.65 4.75 2.43
CA VAL A 150 -7.13 6.10 2.69
C VAL A 150 -7.33 7.00 1.47
N SER A 151 -7.16 6.48 0.24
CA SER A 151 -7.50 7.20 -1.00
C SER A 151 -8.98 7.61 -1.04
N TYR A 152 -9.89 6.73 -0.64
CA TYR A 152 -11.33 7.06 -0.53
C TYR A 152 -11.59 8.23 0.44
N LEU A 153 -10.93 8.22 1.61
CA LEU A 153 -11.05 9.28 2.60
C LEU A 153 -10.43 10.61 2.12
N LEU A 154 -9.35 10.54 1.35
CA LEU A 154 -8.64 11.69 0.80
C LEU A 154 -9.38 12.33 -0.38
N ILE A 155 -9.88 11.55 -1.34
CA ILE A 155 -10.70 12.07 -2.46
C ILE A 155 -11.98 12.72 -1.90
N GLY A 156 -12.62 12.06 -0.93
CA GLY A 156 -13.81 12.57 -0.24
C GLY A 156 -13.54 13.56 0.87
N PHE A 157 -12.36 14.20 0.92
CA PHE A 157 -11.98 15.04 2.05
C PHE A 157 -12.97 16.19 2.28
N TRP A 158 -13.41 16.86 1.21
CA TRP A 158 -14.49 17.86 1.25
C TRP A 158 -15.86 17.18 1.09
N TYR A 159 -16.21 16.35 2.07
CA TYR A 159 -17.45 15.56 2.13
C TYR A 159 -18.75 16.38 2.08
N THR A 160 -18.70 17.72 2.13
CA THR A 160 -19.88 18.58 1.94
C THR A 160 -20.22 18.81 0.47
N ARG A 161 -19.31 18.47 -0.46
CA ARG A 161 -19.54 18.61 -1.90
C ARG A 161 -20.07 17.29 -2.46
N GLU A 162 -21.23 17.33 -3.11
CA GLU A 162 -21.83 16.14 -3.72
C GLU A 162 -20.93 15.53 -4.82
N THR A 163 -20.20 16.36 -5.57
CA THR A 163 -19.23 15.90 -6.58
C THR A 163 -18.11 15.07 -5.97
N ALA A 164 -17.57 15.48 -4.82
CA ALA A 164 -16.52 14.76 -4.11
C ALA A 164 -17.02 13.42 -3.53
N ILE A 165 -18.27 13.36 -3.05
CA ILE A 165 -18.91 12.11 -2.61
C ILE A 165 -19.12 11.15 -3.79
N PHE A 166 -19.54 11.68 -4.94
CA PHE A 166 -19.68 10.83 -6.13
C PHE A 166 -18.33 10.29 -6.60
N ALA A 167 -17.33 11.17 -6.68
CA ALA A 167 -15.97 10.84 -7.12
C ALA A 167 -15.30 9.79 -6.22
N ASN A 168 -15.36 9.97 -4.88
CA ASN A 168 -14.74 9.02 -3.97
C ASN A 168 -15.40 7.64 -4.03
N MET A 169 -16.74 7.58 -4.14
CA MET A 169 -17.48 6.33 -4.22
C MET A 169 -17.21 5.61 -5.54
N LYS A 170 -17.16 6.34 -6.66
CA LYS A 170 -16.78 5.78 -7.95
C LYS A 170 -15.36 5.19 -7.90
N ALA A 171 -14.40 5.94 -7.35
CA ALA A 171 -13.02 5.45 -7.19
C ALA A 171 -12.94 4.21 -6.30
N PHE A 172 -13.67 4.18 -5.19
CA PHE A 172 -13.68 3.02 -4.30
C PHE A 172 -14.28 1.78 -4.97
N LEU A 173 -15.42 1.92 -5.66
CA LEU A 173 -16.09 0.80 -6.32
C LEU A 173 -15.28 0.23 -7.48
N VAL A 174 -14.70 1.08 -8.34
CA VAL A 174 -13.91 0.61 -9.49
C VAL A 174 -12.63 -0.10 -9.02
N ASN A 175 -11.96 0.44 -8.01
CA ASN A 175 -10.81 -0.23 -7.40
C ASN A 175 -11.22 -1.55 -6.74
N ARG A 176 -12.37 -1.60 -6.05
CA ARG A 176 -12.88 -2.80 -5.38
C ARG A 176 -13.11 -3.96 -6.35
N VAL A 177 -13.58 -3.68 -7.57
CA VAL A 177 -13.74 -4.70 -8.61
C VAL A 177 -12.38 -5.29 -9.02
N GLY A 178 -11.36 -4.45 -9.16
CA GLY A 178 -9.99 -4.92 -9.38
C GLY A 178 -9.46 -5.75 -8.20
N ASP A 179 -9.69 -5.26 -6.97
CA ASP A 179 -9.24 -5.89 -5.73
C ASP A 179 -9.86 -7.29 -5.55
N PHE A 180 -11.07 -7.52 -6.06
CA PHE A 180 -11.68 -8.85 -6.11
C PHE A 180 -10.93 -9.81 -7.06
N GLY A 181 -10.55 -9.33 -8.25
CA GLY A 181 -9.68 -10.08 -9.17
C GLY A 181 -8.35 -10.44 -8.52
N PHE A 182 -7.74 -9.48 -7.82
CA PHE A 182 -6.49 -9.69 -7.09
C PHE A 182 -6.63 -10.78 -6.02
N LEU A 183 -7.70 -10.72 -5.21
CA LEU A 183 -7.97 -11.70 -4.16
C LEU A 183 -8.20 -13.10 -4.73
N LEU A 184 -8.89 -13.23 -5.86
CA LEU A 184 -9.03 -14.51 -6.55
C LEU A 184 -7.68 -15.04 -7.05
N GLY A 185 -6.81 -14.16 -7.55
CA GLY A 185 -5.44 -14.53 -7.95
C GLY A 185 -4.64 -15.10 -6.78
N ILE A 186 -4.69 -14.44 -5.61
CA ILE A 186 -4.08 -14.94 -4.36
C ILE A 186 -4.69 -16.29 -3.97
N ALA A 187 -6.01 -16.45 -4.05
CA ALA A 187 -6.67 -17.71 -3.71
C ALA A 187 -6.23 -18.87 -4.61
N VAL A 188 -6.04 -18.62 -5.92
CA VAL A 188 -5.48 -19.61 -6.85
C VAL A 188 -4.06 -19.96 -6.44
N LEU A 189 -3.19 -18.97 -6.22
CA LEU A 189 -1.81 -19.24 -5.78
C LEU A 189 -1.77 -20.05 -4.48
N LEU A 190 -2.57 -19.68 -3.49
CA LEU A 190 -2.64 -20.38 -2.20
C LEU A 190 -3.11 -21.83 -2.37
N THR A 191 -4.09 -22.09 -3.24
CA THR A 191 -4.63 -23.45 -3.44
C THR A 191 -3.60 -24.40 -4.06
N TYR A 192 -2.77 -23.91 -4.98
CA TYR A 192 -1.81 -24.75 -5.70
C TYR A 192 -0.43 -24.80 -5.05
N THR A 193 -0.03 -23.73 -4.37
CA THR A 193 1.28 -23.67 -3.70
C THR A 193 1.19 -23.99 -2.22
N GLY A 194 0.03 -23.87 -1.56
CA GLY A 194 -0.10 -24.06 -0.12
C GLY A 194 0.60 -22.99 0.72
N SER A 195 1.04 -21.88 0.12
CA SER A 195 1.73 -20.79 0.80
C SER A 195 1.29 -19.42 0.29
N LEU A 196 1.56 -18.41 1.11
CA LEU A 196 1.37 -17.00 0.78
C LEU A 196 2.70 -16.25 0.65
N ASP A 197 3.81 -16.86 1.09
CA ASP A 197 5.16 -16.27 0.98
C ASP A 197 5.63 -16.26 -0.47
N TYR A 198 6.26 -15.16 -0.89
CA TYR A 198 6.69 -14.99 -2.28
C TYR A 198 7.72 -16.04 -2.71
N TYR A 199 8.72 -16.32 -1.88
CA TYR A 199 9.78 -17.26 -2.23
C TYR A 199 9.20 -18.66 -2.36
N GLU A 200 8.37 -19.11 -1.41
CA GLU A 200 7.74 -20.42 -1.49
C GLU A 200 6.80 -20.56 -2.70
N VAL A 201 6.06 -19.51 -3.05
CA VAL A 201 5.19 -19.49 -4.23
C VAL A 201 6.01 -19.56 -5.52
N PHE A 202 7.11 -18.79 -5.62
CA PHE A 202 7.97 -18.78 -6.80
C PHE A 202 8.75 -20.08 -6.95
N GLU A 203 9.23 -20.70 -5.87
CA GLU A 203 9.87 -22.02 -5.93
C GLU A 203 8.90 -23.11 -6.42
N ARG A 204 7.60 -22.96 -6.13
CA ARG A 204 6.56 -23.92 -6.55
C ARG A 204 5.96 -23.59 -7.92
N SER A 205 6.44 -22.58 -8.63
CA SER A 205 5.85 -22.16 -9.92
C SER A 205 5.84 -23.27 -10.96
N ASP A 206 6.88 -24.11 -10.99
CA ASP A 206 7.01 -25.21 -11.95
C ASP A 206 5.87 -26.25 -11.81
N SER A 207 5.38 -26.45 -10.59
CA SER A 207 4.25 -27.35 -10.32
C SER A 207 2.93 -26.83 -10.91
N MET A 208 2.80 -25.52 -11.07
CA MET A 208 1.62 -24.86 -11.64
C MET A 208 1.63 -24.81 -13.16
N VAL A 209 2.79 -24.96 -13.81
CA VAL A 209 2.91 -24.86 -15.28
C VAL A 209 2.07 -25.92 -15.99
N SER A 210 2.05 -27.14 -15.44
CA SER A 210 1.30 -28.27 -16.00
C SER A 210 -0.12 -28.41 -15.46
N ALA A 211 -0.50 -27.58 -14.48
CA ALA A 211 -1.80 -27.67 -13.84
C ALA A 211 -2.88 -26.95 -14.66
N THR A 212 -4.03 -27.61 -14.83
CA THR A 212 -5.21 -27.04 -15.49
C THR A 212 -6.38 -26.95 -14.51
N LEU A 213 -7.19 -25.91 -14.67
CA LEU A 213 -8.41 -25.67 -13.91
C LEU A 213 -9.56 -25.43 -14.88
N GLN A 214 -10.69 -26.07 -14.65
CA GLN A 214 -11.93 -25.80 -15.39
C GLN A 214 -12.79 -24.80 -14.63
N VAL A 215 -12.65 -23.51 -14.97
CA VAL A 215 -13.54 -22.46 -14.45
C VAL A 215 -14.92 -22.55 -15.11
N ILE A 216 -14.93 -22.85 -16.42
CA ILE A 216 -16.13 -23.10 -17.21
C ILE A 216 -16.13 -24.59 -17.56
N PRO A 217 -17.23 -25.32 -17.30
CA PRO A 217 -17.30 -26.74 -17.62
C PRO A 217 -16.91 -27.00 -19.09
N GLY A 218 -15.92 -27.85 -19.31
CA GLY A 218 -15.44 -28.23 -20.65
C GLY A 218 -14.36 -27.31 -21.25
N LEU A 219 -13.86 -26.30 -20.52
CA LEU A 219 -12.73 -25.47 -20.93
C LEU A 219 -11.61 -25.58 -19.91
N ASP A 220 -10.47 -26.13 -20.32
CA ASP A 220 -9.26 -26.20 -19.49
C ASP A 220 -8.48 -24.88 -19.58
N TRP A 221 -8.25 -24.25 -18.42
CA TRP A 221 -7.43 -23.05 -18.31
C TRP A 221 -6.12 -23.41 -17.61
N SER A 222 -5.00 -22.87 -18.09
CA SER A 222 -3.73 -22.96 -17.36
C SER A 222 -3.83 -22.18 -16.04
N VAL A 223 -3.46 -22.83 -14.94
CA VAL A 223 -3.58 -22.27 -13.58
C VAL A 223 -2.70 -21.02 -13.42
N ILE A 224 -1.46 -21.08 -13.89
CA ILE A 224 -0.52 -19.95 -13.78
C ILE A 224 -1.00 -18.75 -14.60
N THR A 225 -1.51 -19.00 -15.81
CA THR A 225 -2.07 -17.94 -16.66
C THR A 225 -3.28 -17.29 -16.00
N LEU A 226 -4.19 -18.09 -15.45
CA LEU A 226 -5.35 -17.58 -14.73
C LEU A 226 -4.95 -16.75 -13.51
N ALA A 227 -4.03 -17.25 -12.68
CA ALA A 227 -3.53 -16.52 -11.51
C ALA A 227 -2.90 -15.18 -11.90
N CYS A 228 -2.02 -15.16 -12.91
CA CYS A 228 -1.38 -13.95 -13.39
C CYS A 228 -2.38 -12.94 -13.96
N ILE A 229 -3.38 -13.38 -14.74
CA ILE A 229 -4.43 -12.50 -15.27
C ILE A 229 -5.26 -11.90 -14.13
N LEU A 230 -5.62 -12.70 -13.12
CA LEU A 230 -6.38 -12.23 -11.97
C LEU A 230 -5.61 -11.20 -11.13
N LEU A 231 -4.33 -11.46 -10.84
CA LEU A 231 -3.44 -10.48 -10.20
C LEU A 231 -3.28 -9.22 -11.06
N PHE A 232 -3.17 -9.38 -12.37
CA PHE A 232 -3.05 -8.26 -13.31
C PHE A 232 -4.31 -7.40 -13.35
N ILE A 233 -5.52 -7.98 -13.27
CA ILE A 233 -6.78 -7.23 -13.16
C ILE A 233 -6.77 -6.35 -11.89
N GLY A 234 -6.24 -6.87 -10.78
CA GLY A 234 -6.01 -6.08 -9.57
C GLY A 234 -5.11 -4.88 -9.81
N ALA A 235 -3.91 -5.14 -10.35
CA ALA A 235 -2.93 -4.10 -10.66
C ALA A 235 -3.48 -3.06 -11.66
N MET A 236 -4.25 -3.50 -12.66
CA MET A 236 -4.92 -2.67 -13.66
C MET A 236 -5.92 -1.71 -13.00
N GLY A 237 -6.67 -2.18 -12.00
CA GLY A 237 -7.62 -1.37 -11.23
C GLY A 237 -6.94 -0.21 -10.50
N LYS A 238 -5.95 -0.51 -9.64
CA LYS A 238 -5.23 0.52 -8.86
C LYS A 238 -4.37 1.44 -9.72
N SER A 239 -3.83 0.94 -10.83
CA SER A 239 -3.01 1.74 -11.75
C SER A 239 -3.86 2.54 -12.76
N ALA A 240 -5.19 2.52 -12.63
CA ALA A 240 -6.11 3.22 -13.52
C ALA A 240 -5.87 2.92 -15.01
N GLN A 241 -5.62 1.65 -15.35
CA GLN A 241 -5.43 1.22 -16.73
C GLN A 241 -6.77 0.95 -17.42
N VAL A 242 -6.80 0.98 -18.75
CA VAL A 242 -8.00 0.64 -19.54
C VAL A 242 -8.37 -0.84 -19.28
N PRO A 243 -9.64 -1.17 -18.98
CA PRO A 243 -10.84 -0.31 -18.98
C PRO A 243 -11.17 0.36 -17.63
N LEU A 244 -10.50 0.00 -16.54
CA LEU A 244 -10.78 0.47 -15.18
C LEU A 244 -10.30 1.92 -14.87
N HIS A 245 -9.71 2.63 -15.83
CA HIS A 245 -9.23 4.01 -15.70
C HIS A 245 -10.28 5.08 -15.33
N VAL A 246 -11.58 4.76 -15.42
CA VAL A 246 -12.68 5.74 -15.35
C VAL A 246 -12.79 6.50 -14.04
N TRP A 247 -12.14 6.03 -12.97
CA TRP A 247 -12.13 6.71 -11.68
C TRP A 247 -11.07 7.82 -11.57
N LEU A 248 -10.01 7.75 -12.39
CA LEU A 248 -8.85 8.63 -12.26
C LEU A 248 -9.17 10.10 -12.53
N PRO A 249 -9.93 10.48 -13.58
CA PRO A 249 -10.24 11.88 -13.84
C PRO A 249 -11.04 12.53 -12.69
N ASP A 250 -11.99 11.79 -12.11
CA ASP A 250 -12.85 12.29 -11.04
C ASP A 250 -12.11 12.39 -9.69
N SER A 251 -11.02 11.62 -9.51
CA SER A 251 -10.21 11.68 -8.28
C SER A 251 -9.53 13.05 -8.05
N MET A 252 -9.49 13.90 -9.09
CA MET A 252 -8.99 15.29 -9.02
C MET A 252 -9.89 16.24 -8.23
N GLU A 253 -11.08 15.79 -7.79
CA GLU A 253 -11.90 16.52 -6.80
C GLU A 253 -11.23 16.64 -5.43
N GLY A 254 -10.27 15.75 -5.13
CA GLY A 254 -9.47 15.80 -3.92
C GLY A 254 -8.45 16.96 -3.92
N PRO A 255 -7.99 17.42 -2.74
CA PRO A 255 -6.89 18.38 -2.64
C PRO A 255 -5.65 17.99 -3.47
N THR A 256 -5.04 18.96 -4.17
CA THR A 256 -3.88 18.73 -5.06
C THR A 256 -2.70 17.96 -4.46
N PRO A 257 -2.33 18.12 -3.16
CA PRO A 257 -1.27 17.29 -2.56
C PRO A 257 -1.56 15.78 -2.64
N ILE A 258 -2.83 15.38 -2.67
CA ILE A 258 -3.23 13.98 -2.81
C ILE A 258 -2.95 13.46 -4.21
N SER A 259 -3.30 14.23 -5.24
CA SER A 259 -3.02 13.83 -6.63
C SER A 259 -1.53 13.61 -6.84
N ALA A 260 -0.67 14.44 -6.24
CA ALA A 260 0.77 14.24 -6.27
C ALA A 260 1.19 12.93 -5.57
N LEU A 261 0.55 12.57 -4.45
CA LEU A 261 0.88 11.37 -3.68
C LEU A 261 0.36 10.08 -4.33
N ILE A 262 -0.89 10.06 -4.82
CA ILE A 262 -1.55 8.87 -5.40
C ILE A 262 -1.01 8.55 -6.81
N HIS A 263 -0.56 9.56 -7.56
CA HIS A 263 -0.12 9.35 -8.96
C HIS A 263 1.39 9.21 -9.11
N ALA A 264 2.19 9.52 -8.08
CA ALA A 264 3.64 9.48 -8.14
C ALA A 264 4.31 8.47 -7.19
N ALA A 265 3.58 7.96 -6.19
CA ALA A 265 4.08 6.99 -5.21
C ALA A 265 3.21 5.73 -5.21
#